data_AF-A0A8W8J7P2-F1
#
_entry.id   AF-A0A8W8J7P2-F1
#
_cell.length_a   1.000
_cell.length_b   1.000
_cell.length_c   1.000
_cell.angle_alpha   90.00
_cell.angle_beta   90.00
_cell.angle_gamma   90.00
#
_symmetry.space_group_name_H-M   'P 1'
#
loop_
_entity.id
_entity.type
_entity.pdbx_description
1 polymer ?
#
loop_
_entity_poly.entity_id
_entity_poly.type
_entity_poly.pdbx_seq_one_letter_code
_entity_poly.pdbx_strand_id
1 'polypeptide(L)'
;PSSIDPLHKDRIGSSQHKSSGAFLCQKFASQTKILKHGFAYRFPQLDNHEMEKFATFDLEPLECATHYFDLIKDLNSRRLLRNYPLLVTKWRFLLLLLLTLTICCFFGGMNFVALQMEYPAVSYENPLTTEDLFPLAIVNIVGITLLLLLILCFFCCVPFCRKKMSASIHSVLLKHNRKFYKKSKCLVFFDDTYVLKPSLNIFKYDVTECQKYICLLLAKKRPTMTEDEIQTTADDMMYQKLRDLQMTNALIHWTTIPESTSRRHVTRNNRACLCELVEESINISGPGPASTCQIIEV
;
A
#
# COMPACT_ATOMS: atom_id res chain seq x y z
N PRO A 1 -21.48 9.24 -11.27
CA PRO A 1 -20.51 8.25 -10.75
C PRO A 1 -19.50 7.87 -11.86
N SER A 2 -18.52 8.74 -12.05
CA SER A 2 -17.57 8.67 -13.16
C SER A 2 -16.28 9.37 -12.70
N SER A 3 -15.45 8.63 -11.96
CA SER A 3 -14.11 9.03 -11.58
C SER A 3 -13.24 9.04 -12.83
N ILE A 4 -12.75 10.21 -13.22
CA ILE A 4 -11.76 10.29 -14.29
C ILE A 4 -10.42 10.75 -13.73
N ASP A 5 -9.52 9.78 -13.77
CA ASP A 5 -8.14 9.65 -13.34
C ASP A 5 -7.19 10.53 -14.20
N PRO A 6 -6.03 10.99 -13.70
CA PRO A 6 -4.91 11.54 -14.50
C PRO A 6 -4.37 10.59 -15.59
N LEU A 7 -4.97 9.41 -15.73
CA LEU A 7 -4.69 8.37 -16.69
C LEU A 7 -5.55 8.53 -17.94
N HIS A 8 -4.97 9.15 -18.97
CA HIS A 8 -5.48 8.99 -20.34
C HIS A 8 -5.57 7.49 -20.67
N LYS A 9 -6.78 6.99 -20.89
CA LYS A 9 -6.97 5.73 -21.61
C LYS A 9 -7.04 5.95 -23.11
N ASP A 10 -7.74 6.97 -23.60
CA ASP A 10 -7.84 7.24 -25.05
C ASP A 10 -8.22 8.72 -25.33
N ARG A 11 -7.26 9.59 -25.59
CA ARG A 11 -7.50 10.77 -26.46
C ARG A 11 -6.31 10.96 -27.38
N ILE A 12 -6.42 10.35 -28.55
CA ILE A 12 -5.72 10.81 -29.74
C ILE A 12 -6.55 12.01 -30.22
N GLY A 13 -6.08 13.23 -29.94
CA GLY A 13 -6.68 14.45 -30.50
C GLY A 13 -7.01 15.55 -29.49
N SER A 14 -6.42 16.71 -29.75
CA SER A 14 -6.88 18.06 -29.36
C SER A 14 -6.64 18.61 -27.94
N SER A 15 -5.49 18.40 -27.32
CA SER A 15 -5.04 19.34 -26.29
C SER A 15 -3.61 19.79 -26.55
N GLN A 16 -3.45 21.05 -26.97
CA GLN A 16 -2.18 21.77 -27.13
C GLN A 16 -1.42 21.97 -25.80
N HIS A 17 -1.77 21.25 -24.73
CA HIS A 17 -1.19 21.40 -23.39
C HIS A 17 -0.64 20.04 -22.96
N LYS A 18 0.69 19.95 -22.84
CA LYS A 18 1.39 18.76 -22.35
C LYS A 18 0.98 18.52 -20.89
N SER A 19 0.26 17.44 -20.61
CA SER A 19 -0.07 17.06 -19.23
C SER A 19 1.20 16.61 -18.49
N SER A 20 1.35 17.02 -17.23
CA SER A 20 2.51 16.65 -16.39
C SER A 20 2.53 15.16 -16.01
N GLY A 21 1.51 14.38 -16.36
CA GLY A 21 1.47 12.95 -16.14
C GLY A 21 0.61 12.21 -17.16
N ALA A 22 0.89 10.92 -17.33
CA ALA A 22 0.15 10.00 -18.18
C ALA A 22 0.22 8.56 -17.66
N PHE A 23 -0.84 7.78 -17.89
CA PHE A 23 -0.81 6.34 -17.69
C PHE A 23 -0.16 5.69 -18.86
N LEU A 24 0.67 4.69 -18.59
CA LEU A 24 1.28 3.93 -19.66
C LEU A 24 0.64 2.54 -19.73
N CYS A 25 0.68 1.80 -18.61
CA CYS A 25 0.11 0.45 -18.56
C CYS A 25 -0.14 -0.02 -17.12
N GLN A 26 -0.98 -1.05 -17.01
CA GLN A 26 -1.22 -1.78 -15.77
C GLN A 26 -1.00 -3.26 -16.00
N LYS A 27 -0.16 -3.85 -15.15
CA LYS A 27 0.17 -5.27 -15.17
C LYS A 27 -0.35 -5.95 -13.93
N PHE A 28 -1.38 -6.76 -14.11
CA PHE A 28 -1.92 -7.60 -13.05
C PHE A 28 -0.99 -8.78 -12.77
N ALA A 29 -0.82 -9.10 -11.50
CA ALA A 29 -0.14 -10.33 -11.13
C ALA A 29 -0.99 -11.54 -11.51
N SER A 30 -0.37 -12.50 -12.19
CA SER A 30 -1.00 -13.78 -12.53
C SER A 30 -0.72 -14.81 -11.43
N GLN A 31 -1.73 -15.63 -11.11
CA GLN A 31 -1.52 -16.77 -10.22
C GLN A 31 -0.62 -17.79 -10.90
N THR A 32 0.30 -18.37 -10.12
CA THR A 32 1.26 -19.36 -10.60
C THR A 32 1.22 -20.60 -9.72
N LYS A 33 1.60 -21.75 -10.30
CA LYS A 33 1.73 -23.00 -9.54
C LYS A 33 2.95 -22.89 -8.62
N ILE A 34 2.73 -22.73 -7.31
CA ILE A 34 3.79 -22.57 -6.30
C ILE A 34 4.86 -23.66 -6.42
N LEU A 35 4.45 -24.92 -6.63
CA LEU A 35 5.36 -26.05 -6.77
C LEU A 35 6.26 -25.97 -8.02
N LYS A 36 5.81 -25.29 -9.08
CA LYS A 36 6.54 -25.17 -10.35
C LYS A 36 7.45 -23.94 -10.39
N HIS A 37 7.05 -22.86 -9.73
CA HIS A 37 7.72 -21.56 -9.86
C HIS A 37 8.28 -21.00 -8.56
N GLY A 38 7.95 -21.58 -7.39
CA GLY A 38 8.38 -21.08 -6.08
C GLY A 38 7.62 -19.83 -5.60
N PHE A 39 6.65 -19.35 -6.38
CA PHE A 39 5.84 -18.15 -6.11
C PHE A 39 4.35 -18.47 -6.26
N ALA A 40 3.48 -17.73 -5.57
CA ALA A 40 2.04 -17.82 -5.80
C ALA A 40 1.56 -16.83 -6.87
N TYR A 41 2.23 -15.69 -6.99
CA TYR A 41 1.93 -14.68 -7.99
C TYR A 41 3.18 -14.20 -8.71
N ARG A 42 3.04 -13.88 -9.99
CA ARG A 42 4.10 -13.30 -10.82
C ARG A 42 3.53 -12.22 -11.74
N PHE A 43 4.25 -11.11 -11.85
CA PHE A 43 3.95 -10.09 -12.84
C PHE A 43 4.43 -10.52 -14.24
N PRO A 44 3.59 -10.38 -15.28
CA PRO A 44 3.99 -10.67 -16.66
C PRO A 44 5.05 -9.69 -17.14
N GLN A 45 5.72 -10.02 -18.25
CA GLN A 45 6.57 -9.06 -18.96
C GLN A 45 5.71 -8.03 -19.68
N LEU A 46 6.34 -6.92 -20.11
CA LEU A 46 5.69 -5.96 -21.00
C LEU A 46 5.50 -6.57 -22.37
N ASP A 47 4.34 -6.31 -22.95
CA ASP A 47 4.00 -6.70 -24.32
C ASP A 47 4.52 -5.63 -25.30
N ASN A 48 4.76 -6.02 -26.56
CA ASN A 48 5.28 -5.10 -27.58
C ASN A 48 4.45 -3.83 -27.73
N HIS A 49 3.11 -3.96 -27.72
CA HIS A 49 2.20 -2.82 -27.83
C HIS A 49 2.26 -1.86 -26.63
N GLU A 50 2.70 -2.32 -25.45
CA GLU A 50 2.90 -1.44 -24.29
C GLU A 50 4.24 -0.72 -24.37
N MET A 51 5.27 -1.36 -24.93
CA MET A 51 6.55 -0.70 -25.21
C MET A 51 6.38 0.39 -26.27
N GLU A 52 5.57 0.14 -27.30
CA GLU A 52 5.22 1.14 -28.31
C GLU A 52 4.51 2.36 -27.70
N LYS A 53 3.65 2.16 -26.68
CA LYS A 53 3.03 3.28 -25.95
C LYS A 53 4.06 4.17 -25.27
N PHE A 54 5.17 3.65 -24.76
CA PHE A 54 6.20 4.49 -24.15
C PHE A 54 6.76 5.50 -25.15
N ALA A 55 7.02 5.07 -26.39
CA ALA A 55 7.50 5.95 -27.46
C ALA A 55 6.52 7.09 -27.77
N THR A 56 5.21 6.82 -27.71
CA THR A 56 4.18 7.85 -27.96
C THR A 56 4.12 8.96 -26.90
N PHE A 57 4.76 8.76 -25.74
CA PHE A 57 4.82 9.73 -24.64
C PHE A 57 6.22 10.35 -24.48
N ASP A 58 7.05 10.40 -25.53
CA ASP A 58 8.42 10.94 -25.49
C ASP A 58 9.31 10.25 -24.42
N LEU A 59 9.09 8.96 -24.18
CA LEU A 59 9.91 8.16 -23.27
C LEU A 59 10.80 7.21 -24.05
N GLU A 60 12.02 6.97 -23.57
CA GLU A 60 12.88 5.95 -24.14
C GLU A 60 12.35 4.55 -23.77
N PRO A 61 11.81 3.77 -24.73
CA PRO A 61 11.10 2.54 -24.41
C PRO A 61 12.01 1.51 -23.73
N LEU A 62 13.27 1.47 -24.15
CA LEU A 62 14.28 0.55 -23.62
C LEU A 62 14.58 0.84 -22.15
N GLU A 63 14.67 2.11 -21.74
CA GLU A 63 14.93 2.47 -20.35
C GLU A 63 13.73 2.13 -19.45
N CYS A 64 12.50 2.48 -19.84
CA CYS A 64 11.31 2.14 -19.04
C CYS A 64 11.08 0.61 -19.00
N ALA A 65 11.35 -0.12 -20.08
CA ALA A 65 11.28 -1.58 -20.09
C ALA A 65 12.34 -2.19 -19.16
N THR A 66 13.58 -1.71 -19.21
CA THR A 66 14.67 -2.18 -18.33
C THR A 66 14.34 -1.91 -16.87
N HIS A 67 13.83 -0.72 -16.54
CA HIS A 67 13.38 -0.38 -15.19
C HIS A 67 12.31 -1.37 -14.70
N TYR A 68 11.31 -1.68 -15.54
CA TYR A 68 10.27 -2.63 -15.19
C TYR A 68 10.80 -4.07 -15.00
N PHE A 69 11.68 -4.53 -15.89
CA PHE A 69 12.24 -5.88 -15.82
C PHE A 69 13.13 -6.07 -14.59
N ASP A 70 13.99 -5.11 -14.28
CA ASP A 70 14.85 -5.14 -13.10
C ASP A 70 14.03 -5.14 -11.81
N LEU A 71 12.96 -4.34 -11.78
CA LEU A 71 12.02 -4.30 -10.67
C LEU A 71 11.35 -5.67 -10.44
N ILE A 72 10.76 -6.27 -11.50
CA ILE A 72 10.12 -7.59 -11.37
C ILE A 72 11.13 -8.64 -10.92
N LYS A 73 12.36 -8.61 -11.46
CA LYS A 73 13.42 -9.54 -11.11
C LYS A 73 13.74 -9.45 -9.61
N ASP A 74 13.86 -8.24 -9.06
CA ASP A 74 14.11 -8.02 -7.63
C ASP A 74 12.92 -8.49 -6.77
N LEU A 75 11.69 -8.10 -7.13
CA LEU A 75 10.47 -8.53 -6.43
C LEU A 75 10.34 -10.06 -6.37
N ASN A 76 10.64 -10.75 -7.49
CA ASN A 76 10.65 -12.20 -7.55
C ASN A 76 11.80 -12.79 -6.72
N SER A 77 13.01 -12.25 -6.80
CA SER A 77 14.17 -12.77 -6.04
C SER A 77 13.92 -12.79 -4.53
N ARG A 78 13.21 -11.79 -4.00
CA ARG A 78 12.87 -11.64 -2.58
C ARG A 78 11.72 -12.53 -2.12
N ARG A 79 11.08 -13.28 -3.02
CA ARG A 79 9.97 -14.20 -2.72
C ARG A 79 8.80 -13.52 -1.98
N LEU A 80 8.62 -12.20 -2.15
CA LEU A 80 7.59 -11.43 -1.46
C LEU A 80 6.17 -11.92 -1.81
N LEU A 81 5.97 -12.40 -3.04
CA LEU A 81 4.69 -12.92 -3.53
C LEU A 81 4.51 -14.43 -3.35
N ARG A 82 5.40 -15.11 -2.61
CA ARG A 82 5.34 -16.57 -2.44
C ARG A 82 4.08 -17.04 -1.70
N ASN A 83 3.72 -16.33 -0.63
CA ASN A 83 2.59 -16.69 0.23
C ASN A 83 1.42 -15.70 0.13
N TYR A 84 1.44 -14.82 -0.87
CA TYR A 84 0.40 -13.81 -1.09
C TYR A 84 -1.04 -14.35 -0.97
N PRO A 85 -1.45 -15.49 -1.59
CA PRO A 85 -2.83 -15.97 -1.49
C PRO A 85 -3.27 -16.32 -0.06
N LEU A 86 -2.36 -16.77 0.81
CA LEU A 86 -2.68 -17.07 2.22
C LEU A 86 -3.09 -15.81 2.98
N LEU A 87 -2.53 -14.65 2.61
CA LEU A 87 -2.78 -13.35 3.24
C LEU A 87 -4.00 -12.62 2.66
N VAL A 88 -4.69 -13.23 1.68
CA VAL A 88 -5.61 -12.53 0.78
C VAL A 88 -7.00 -13.17 0.69
N THR A 89 -7.11 -14.50 0.82
CA THR A 89 -8.41 -15.17 0.66
C THR A 89 -9.34 -15.00 1.85
N LYS A 90 -10.33 -14.09 1.72
CA LYS A 90 -11.45 -13.91 2.67
C LYS A 90 -12.18 -15.21 3.04
N TRP A 91 -12.29 -16.15 2.10
CA TRP A 91 -12.93 -17.46 2.35
C TRP A 91 -12.12 -18.37 3.27
N ARG A 92 -10.79 -18.27 3.25
CA ARG A 92 -9.95 -19.01 4.20
C ARG A 92 -10.03 -18.36 5.59
N PHE A 93 -10.19 -17.03 5.66
CA PHE A 93 -10.53 -16.34 6.91
C PHE A 93 -11.89 -16.78 7.44
N LEU A 94 -12.91 -16.85 6.58
CA LEU A 94 -14.24 -17.33 6.96
C LEU A 94 -14.20 -18.80 7.38
N LEU A 95 -13.46 -19.65 6.66
CA LEU A 95 -13.36 -21.08 6.98
C LEU A 95 -12.57 -21.31 8.28
N LEU A 96 -11.49 -20.56 8.53
CA LEU A 96 -10.80 -20.59 9.82
C LEU A 96 -11.69 -20.04 10.94
N LEU A 97 -12.45 -18.97 10.69
CA LEU A 97 -13.39 -18.40 11.66
C LEU A 97 -14.49 -19.41 12.00
N LEU A 98 -15.06 -20.07 11.00
CA LEU A 98 -16.05 -21.13 11.18
C LEU A 98 -15.45 -22.33 11.94
N LEU A 99 -14.22 -22.73 11.62
CA LEU A 99 -13.54 -23.83 12.30
C LEU A 99 -13.23 -23.47 13.76
N THR A 100 -12.82 -22.22 14.01
CA THR A 100 -12.64 -21.68 15.37
C THR A 100 -13.96 -21.64 16.12
N LEU A 101 -15.03 -21.09 15.53
CA LEU A 101 -16.38 -21.09 16.11
C LEU A 101 -16.88 -22.50 16.43
N THR A 102 -16.62 -23.46 15.53
CA THR A 102 -17.00 -24.87 15.74
C THR A 102 -16.26 -25.45 16.93
N ILE A 103 -14.95 -25.20 17.06
CA ILE A 103 -14.16 -25.59 18.23
C ILE A 103 -14.71 -24.91 19.49
N CYS A 104 -15.00 -23.61 19.46
CA CYS A 104 -15.60 -22.89 20.58
C CYS A 104 -16.94 -23.48 21.01
N CYS A 105 -17.83 -23.78 20.06
CA CYS A 105 -19.13 -24.40 20.33
C CYS A 105 -18.98 -25.82 20.89
N PHE A 106 -18.01 -26.59 20.40
CA PHE A 106 -17.73 -27.93 20.91
C PHE A 106 -17.22 -27.88 22.36
N PHE A 107 -16.27 -27.00 22.66
CA PHE A 107 -15.78 -26.78 24.03
C PHE A 107 -16.87 -26.21 24.95
N GLY A 108 -17.68 -25.27 24.47
CA GLY A 108 -18.83 -24.73 25.23
C GLY A 108 -19.87 -25.80 25.52
N GLY A 109 -20.16 -26.66 24.55
CA GLY A 109 -21.08 -27.81 24.70
C GLY A 109 -20.55 -28.85 25.67
N MET A 110 -19.26 -29.20 25.60
CA MET A 110 -18.62 -30.10 26.57
C MET A 110 -18.69 -29.56 27.99
N ASN A 111 -18.41 -28.26 28.18
CA ASN A 111 -18.53 -27.62 29.48
C ASN A 111 -19.97 -27.59 30.00
N PHE A 112 -20.94 -27.30 29.12
CA PHE A 112 -22.35 -27.33 29.48
C PHE A 112 -22.81 -28.73 29.90
N VAL A 113 -22.42 -29.78 29.17
CA VAL A 113 -22.73 -31.17 29.51
C VAL A 113 -22.06 -31.57 30.82
N ALA A 114 -20.80 -31.19 31.05
CA ALA A 114 -20.10 -31.46 32.30
C ALA A 114 -20.81 -30.79 33.50
N LEU A 115 -21.16 -29.51 33.38
CA LEU A 115 -21.93 -28.77 34.39
C LEU A 115 -23.32 -29.39 34.64
N GLN A 116 -24.00 -29.86 33.60
CA GLN A 116 -25.32 -30.50 33.69
C GLN A 116 -25.26 -31.93 34.27
N MET A 117 -24.14 -32.65 34.11
CA MET A 117 -23.96 -33.97 34.74
C MET A 117 -23.59 -33.85 36.22
N GLU A 118 -22.88 -32.79 36.62
CA GLU A 118 -22.55 -32.53 38.02
C GLU A 118 -23.75 -31.96 38.82
N TYR A 119 -24.59 -31.12 38.22
CA TYR A 119 -25.73 -30.49 38.91
C TYR A 119 -26.73 -31.46 39.58
N PRO A 120 -27.12 -32.61 38.97
CA PRO A 120 -27.99 -33.60 39.63
C PRO A 120 -27.23 -34.52 40.61
N ALA A 121 -25.89 -34.51 40.63
CA ALA A 121 -25.08 -35.30 41.57
C ALA A 121 -24.80 -34.56 42.90
N VAL A 122 -25.01 -33.24 42.95
CA VAL A 122 -24.94 -32.44 44.17
C VAL A 122 -26.22 -32.61 44.98
N SER A 123 -26.38 -33.77 45.64
CA SER A 123 -27.22 -33.82 46.84
C SER A 123 -26.44 -33.17 47.99
N TYR A 124 -27.16 -32.57 48.94
CA TYR A 124 -26.61 -31.90 50.14
C TYR A 124 -25.72 -32.82 51.01
N GLU A 125 -25.63 -34.11 50.67
CA GLU A 125 -24.93 -35.17 51.40
C GLU A 125 -23.54 -35.51 50.83
N ASN A 126 -23.21 -35.15 49.58
CA ASN A 126 -21.89 -35.41 48.99
C ASN A 126 -21.34 -34.14 48.31
N PRO A 127 -20.54 -33.32 49.02
CA PRO A 127 -19.89 -32.17 48.41
C PRO A 127 -18.87 -32.64 47.36
N LEU A 128 -18.82 -31.97 46.20
CA LEU A 128 -17.79 -32.21 45.18
C LEU A 128 -16.40 -32.16 45.83
N THR A 129 -15.60 -33.20 45.62
CA THR A 129 -14.22 -33.20 46.08
C THR A 129 -13.35 -32.39 45.09
N THR A 130 -12.25 -31.81 45.57
CA THR A 130 -11.30 -31.07 44.73
C THR A 130 -10.70 -31.91 43.58
N GLU A 131 -10.77 -33.24 43.67
CA GLU A 131 -10.31 -34.16 42.63
C GLU A 131 -11.25 -34.20 41.41
N ASP A 132 -12.55 -33.99 41.61
CA ASP A 132 -13.56 -33.99 40.54
C ASP A 132 -13.55 -32.67 39.72
N LEU A 133 -13.17 -31.55 40.36
CA LEU A 133 -13.05 -30.24 39.71
C LEU A 133 -11.78 -30.05 38.87
N PHE A 134 -10.73 -30.84 39.14
CA PHE A 134 -9.42 -30.68 38.52
C PHE A 134 -9.40 -30.92 36.99
N PRO A 135 -10.06 -31.96 36.45
CA PRO A 135 -10.16 -32.20 35.01
C PRO A 135 -10.92 -31.09 34.28
N LEU A 136 -12.00 -30.58 34.88
CA LEU A 136 -12.82 -29.50 34.31
C LEU A 136 -12.04 -28.18 34.23
N ALA A 137 -11.26 -27.87 35.27
CA ALA A 137 -10.38 -26.70 35.27
C ALA A 137 -9.29 -26.79 34.19
N ILE A 138 -8.67 -27.96 34.00
CA ILE A 138 -7.66 -28.18 32.96
C ILE A 138 -8.26 -28.02 31.56
N VAL A 139 -9.42 -28.65 31.29
CA VAL A 139 -10.11 -28.54 29.99
C VAL A 139 -10.46 -27.09 29.67
N ASN A 140 -10.93 -26.32 30.67
CA ASN A 140 -11.22 -24.90 30.50
C ASN A 140 -9.99 -24.04 30.26
N ILE A 141 -8.91 -24.24 31.02
CA ILE A 141 -7.66 -23.48 30.84
C ILE A 141 -7.07 -23.77 29.46
N VAL A 142 -7.02 -25.03 29.03
CA VAL A 142 -6.49 -25.42 27.71
C VAL A 142 -7.38 -24.87 26.60
N GLY A 143 -8.70 -24.99 26.73
CA GLY A 143 -9.67 -24.47 25.76
C GLY A 143 -9.59 -22.95 25.59
N ILE A 144 -9.58 -22.19 26.69
CA ILE A 144 -9.45 -20.73 26.68
C ILE A 144 -8.10 -20.32 26.09
N THR A 145 -7.01 -21.01 26.45
CA THR A 145 -5.67 -20.69 25.93
C THR A 145 -5.58 -20.91 24.43
N LEU A 146 -6.10 -22.02 23.90
CA LEU A 146 -6.17 -22.29 22.46
C LEU A 146 -7.00 -21.25 21.69
N LEU A 147 -8.12 -20.83 22.28
CA LEU A 147 -9.04 -19.85 21.71
C LEU A 147 -8.41 -18.46 21.66
N LEU A 148 -7.73 -18.02 22.72
CA LEU A 148 -6.96 -16.78 22.76
C LEU A 148 -5.82 -16.78 21.73
N LEU A 149 -5.10 -17.90 21.60
CA LEU A 149 -3.99 -18.04 20.66
C LEU A 149 -4.45 -18.01 19.20
N LEU A 150 -5.61 -18.62 18.91
CA LEU A 150 -6.29 -18.51 17.60
C LEU A 150 -6.73 -17.09 17.29
N ILE A 151 -7.34 -16.39 18.24
CA ILE A 151 -7.76 -14.98 18.08
C ILE A 151 -6.55 -14.08 17.80
N LEU A 152 -5.47 -14.19 18.59
CA LEU A 152 -4.24 -13.41 18.40
C LEU A 152 -3.59 -13.70 17.04
N CYS A 153 -3.49 -14.98 16.65
CA CYS A 153 -2.95 -15.34 15.34
C CYS A 153 -3.81 -14.80 14.18
N PHE A 154 -5.14 -14.80 14.33
CA PHE A 154 -6.06 -14.41 13.27
C PHE A 154 -6.21 -12.89 13.12
N PHE A 155 -6.49 -12.18 14.21
CA PHE A 155 -6.76 -10.75 14.19
C PHE A 155 -5.48 -9.91 14.13
N CYS A 156 -4.37 -10.38 14.71
CA CYS A 156 -3.15 -9.59 14.77
C CYS A 156 -2.13 -10.00 13.70
N CYS A 157 -1.84 -11.31 13.55
CA CYS A 157 -0.72 -11.72 12.70
C CYS A 157 -0.99 -11.52 11.20
N VAL A 158 -2.21 -11.76 10.71
CA VAL A 158 -2.48 -11.63 9.28
C VAL A 158 -2.46 -10.18 8.79
N PRO A 159 -3.22 -9.24 9.39
CA PRO A 159 -3.18 -7.85 8.94
C PRO A 159 -1.78 -7.27 9.04
N PHE A 160 -1.04 -7.64 10.09
CA PHE A 160 0.35 -7.26 10.26
C PHE A 160 1.26 -7.82 9.15
N CYS A 161 1.16 -9.13 8.85
CA CYS A 161 1.91 -9.75 7.77
C CYS A 161 1.59 -9.09 6.41
N ARG A 162 0.32 -8.76 6.16
CA ARG A 162 -0.09 -8.06 4.94
C ARG A 162 0.53 -6.66 4.87
N LYS A 163 0.43 -5.87 5.93
CA LYS A 163 1.01 -4.51 5.99
C LYS A 163 2.52 -4.56 5.80
N LYS A 164 3.21 -5.51 6.45
CA LYS A 164 4.66 -5.72 6.33
C LYS A 164 5.06 -6.12 4.90
N MET A 165 4.30 -6.99 4.26
CA MET A 165 4.53 -7.39 2.87
C MET A 165 4.33 -6.22 1.90
N SER A 166 3.22 -5.48 2.03
CA SER A 166 2.97 -4.28 1.21
C SER A 166 4.08 -3.26 1.38
N ALA A 167 4.46 -2.93 2.62
CA ALA A 167 5.57 -2.04 2.91
C ALA A 167 6.91 -2.52 2.30
N SER A 168 7.15 -3.84 2.30
CA SER A 168 8.34 -4.42 1.67
C SER A 168 8.32 -4.24 0.15
N ILE A 169 7.18 -4.45 -0.52
CA ILE A 169 7.03 -4.24 -1.97
C ILE A 169 7.22 -2.75 -2.30
N HIS A 170 6.56 -1.85 -1.56
CA HIS A 170 6.75 -0.40 -1.73
C HIS A 170 8.20 0.02 -1.51
N SER A 171 8.91 -0.54 -0.53
CA SER A 171 10.33 -0.23 -0.31
C SER A 171 11.22 -0.59 -1.51
N VAL A 172 10.94 -1.71 -2.18
CA VAL A 172 11.64 -2.13 -3.39
C VAL A 172 11.31 -1.18 -4.53
N LEU A 173 10.04 -0.86 -4.74
CA LEU A 173 9.59 0.10 -5.76
C LEU A 173 10.24 1.47 -5.60
N LEU A 174 10.23 2.02 -4.38
CA LEU A 174 10.83 3.31 -4.08
C LEU A 174 12.33 3.32 -4.42
N LYS A 175 13.04 2.24 -4.11
CA LYS A 175 14.47 2.11 -4.43
C LYS A 175 14.71 2.12 -5.94
N HIS A 176 13.92 1.38 -6.71
CA HIS A 176 14.03 1.33 -8.17
C HIS A 176 13.62 2.66 -8.80
N ASN A 177 12.46 3.20 -8.43
CA ASN A 177 11.99 4.51 -8.88
C ASN A 177 13.04 5.59 -8.63
N ARG A 178 13.67 5.67 -7.45
CA ARG A 178 14.73 6.66 -7.18
C ARG A 178 15.88 6.60 -8.19
N LYS A 179 16.31 5.39 -8.54
CA LYS A 179 17.45 5.16 -9.43
C LYS A 179 17.10 5.48 -10.89
N PHE A 180 15.92 5.07 -11.33
CA PHE A 180 15.55 5.12 -12.75
C PHE A 180 14.69 6.32 -13.13
N TYR A 181 13.99 6.95 -12.18
CA TYR A 181 13.08 8.06 -12.46
C TYR A 181 13.80 9.28 -13.07
N LYS A 182 15.03 9.59 -12.64
CA LYS A 182 15.78 10.72 -13.19
C LYS A 182 15.94 10.63 -14.71
N LYS A 183 16.17 9.42 -15.23
CA LYS A 183 16.36 9.12 -16.66
C LYS A 183 15.03 8.90 -17.38
N SER A 184 14.26 7.93 -16.88
CA SER A 184 13.06 7.43 -17.54
C SER A 184 11.81 8.29 -17.35
N LYS A 185 11.76 9.16 -16.32
CA LYS A 185 10.54 9.85 -15.84
C LYS A 185 9.33 8.91 -15.60
N CYS A 186 9.59 7.61 -15.55
CA CYS A 186 8.64 6.53 -15.34
C CYS A 186 8.61 6.19 -13.84
N LEU A 187 7.41 6.16 -13.26
CA LEU A 187 7.15 5.71 -11.89
C LEU A 187 6.33 4.44 -11.93
N VAL A 188 6.79 3.41 -11.23
CA VAL A 188 6.04 2.17 -11.04
C VAL A 188 5.42 2.16 -9.64
N PHE A 189 4.14 1.82 -9.56
CA PHE A 189 3.37 1.75 -8.31
C PHE A 189 2.81 0.36 -8.12
N PHE A 190 2.70 -0.06 -6.86
CA PHE A 190 1.99 -1.27 -6.49
C PHE A 190 0.62 -0.92 -5.94
N ASP A 191 -0.40 -1.45 -6.59
CA ASP A 191 -1.78 -1.35 -6.14
C ASP A 191 -2.24 -2.69 -5.59
N ASP A 192 -2.53 -2.72 -4.29
CA ASP A 192 -3.13 -3.85 -3.58
C ASP A 192 -4.58 -3.60 -3.16
N THR A 193 -5.23 -2.56 -3.71
CA THR A 193 -6.65 -2.25 -3.47
C THR A 193 -7.51 -3.48 -3.76
N TYR A 194 -7.29 -4.11 -4.92
CA TYR A 194 -7.86 -5.40 -5.25
C TYR A 194 -6.97 -6.53 -4.76
N VAL A 195 -7.22 -6.94 -3.53
CA VAL A 195 -6.41 -7.93 -2.80
C VAL A 195 -6.18 -9.22 -3.61
N LEU A 196 -7.16 -9.70 -4.39
CA LEU A 196 -7.04 -10.94 -5.18
C LEU A 196 -6.20 -10.78 -6.46
N LYS A 197 -6.00 -9.54 -6.91
CA LYS A 197 -5.36 -9.18 -8.18
C LYS A 197 -4.49 -7.93 -7.97
N PRO A 198 -3.37 -8.04 -7.24
CA PRO A 198 -2.45 -6.92 -7.12
C PRO A 198 -1.93 -6.53 -8.51
N SER A 199 -1.70 -5.25 -8.71
CA SER A 199 -1.23 -4.72 -10.00
C SER A 199 -0.02 -3.81 -9.85
N LEU A 200 0.84 -3.82 -10.87
CA LEU A 200 1.86 -2.80 -11.06
C LEU A 200 1.35 -1.81 -12.10
N ASN A 201 1.27 -0.55 -11.71
CA ASN A 201 0.84 0.54 -12.56
C ASN A 201 2.06 1.37 -12.94
N ILE A 202 2.24 1.63 -14.24
CA ILE A 202 3.35 2.43 -14.76
C ILE A 202 2.81 3.77 -15.23
N PHE A 203 3.39 4.84 -14.70
CA PHE A 203 3.01 6.21 -14.99
C PHE A 203 4.20 6.99 -15.51
N LYS A 204 3.97 7.85 -16.50
CA LYS A 204 4.82 9.00 -16.75
C LYS A 204 4.42 10.09 -15.77
N TYR A 205 5.38 10.66 -15.07
CA TYR A 205 5.15 11.89 -14.31
C TYR A 205 6.38 12.79 -14.47
N ASP A 206 6.20 13.95 -15.08
CA ASP A 206 7.27 14.91 -15.31
C ASP A 206 7.13 16.09 -14.34
N VAL A 207 8.12 16.21 -13.45
CA VAL A 207 8.15 17.26 -12.42
C VAL A 207 9.02 18.45 -12.80
N THR A 208 9.56 18.50 -14.01
CA THR A 208 10.53 19.54 -14.42
C THR A 208 9.98 20.95 -14.23
N GLU A 209 8.74 21.22 -14.64
CA GLU A 209 8.11 22.54 -14.44
C GLU A 209 7.78 22.82 -12.97
N CYS A 210 7.33 21.80 -12.22
CA CYS A 210 7.12 21.91 -10.78
C CYS A 210 8.40 22.25 -10.02
N GLN A 211 9.52 21.64 -10.44
CA GLN A 211 10.82 21.84 -9.85
C GLN A 211 11.35 23.26 -10.12
N LYS A 212 11.27 23.74 -11.37
CA LYS A 212 11.63 25.12 -11.71
C LYS A 212 10.89 26.13 -10.83
N TYR A 213 9.59 25.92 -10.64
CA TYR A 213 8.79 26.77 -9.76
C TYR A 213 9.27 26.75 -8.31
N ILE A 214 9.58 25.57 -7.76
CA ILE A 214 10.09 25.46 -6.39
C ILE A 214 11.48 26.10 -6.24
N CYS A 215 12.36 25.97 -7.23
CA CYS A 215 13.65 26.66 -7.21
C CYS A 215 13.45 28.18 -7.14
N LEU A 216 12.55 28.75 -7.95
CA LEU A 216 12.20 30.18 -7.90
C LEU A 216 11.62 30.60 -6.54
N LEU A 217 10.75 29.77 -5.96
CA LEU A 217 10.15 30.05 -4.66
C LEU A 217 11.19 30.00 -3.53
N LEU A 218 12.09 29.02 -3.55
CA LEU A 218 13.20 28.89 -2.60
C LEU A 218 14.17 30.05 -2.71
N ALA A 219 14.59 30.42 -3.91
CA ALA A 219 15.45 31.59 -4.15
C ALA A 219 14.82 32.88 -3.57
N LYS A 220 13.51 33.05 -3.73
CA LYS A 220 12.78 34.21 -3.18
C LYS A 220 12.68 34.18 -1.65
N LYS A 221 12.47 33.02 -1.04
CA LYS A 221 12.23 32.89 0.41
C LYS A 221 13.51 32.72 1.23
N ARG A 222 14.56 32.19 0.64
CA ARG A 222 15.85 31.90 1.29
C ARG A 222 16.99 32.42 0.41
N PRO A 223 17.16 33.76 0.34
CA PRO A 223 18.14 34.39 -0.54
C PRO A 223 19.60 34.09 -0.18
N THR A 224 19.85 33.49 0.98
CA THR A 224 21.19 33.10 1.44
C THR A 224 21.65 31.75 0.91
N MET A 225 20.77 30.96 0.28
CA MET A 225 21.12 29.66 -0.31
C MET A 225 21.80 29.86 -1.67
N THR A 226 22.81 29.05 -1.95
CA THR A 226 23.43 29.01 -3.29
C THR A 226 22.51 28.33 -4.32
N GLU A 227 22.74 28.56 -5.60
CA GLU A 227 21.92 27.93 -6.66
C GLU A 227 21.96 26.39 -6.60
N ASP A 228 23.11 25.81 -6.31
CA ASP A 228 23.28 24.36 -6.17
C ASP A 228 22.51 23.79 -4.96
N GLU A 229 22.51 24.51 -3.83
CA GLU A 229 21.74 24.15 -2.64
C GLU A 229 20.23 24.25 -2.89
N ILE A 230 19.78 25.28 -3.61
CA ILE A 230 18.38 25.46 -4.00
C ILE A 230 17.93 24.30 -4.88
N GLN A 231 18.72 23.96 -5.89
CA GLN A 231 18.42 22.88 -6.83
C GLN A 231 18.35 21.52 -6.12
N THR A 232 19.31 21.23 -5.24
CA THR A 232 19.36 19.99 -4.46
C THR A 232 18.17 19.90 -3.50
N THR A 233 17.85 21.00 -2.82
CA THR A 233 16.70 21.05 -1.90
C THR A 233 15.39 20.84 -2.66
N ALA A 234 15.21 21.47 -3.82
CA ALA A 234 14.02 21.28 -4.65
C ALA A 234 13.88 19.84 -5.14
N ASP A 235 14.98 19.21 -5.57
CA ASP A 235 15.05 17.79 -5.96
C ASP A 235 14.56 16.88 -4.83
N ASP A 236 15.09 17.09 -3.62
CA ASP A 236 14.76 16.28 -2.46
C ASP A 236 13.31 16.46 -2.01
N MET A 237 12.79 17.70 -2.02
CA MET A 237 11.39 17.99 -1.70
C MET A 237 10.42 17.35 -2.71
N MET A 238 10.73 17.43 -4.00
CA MET A 238 9.94 16.77 -5.05
C MET A 238 9.94 15.25 -4.87
N TYR A 239 11.12 14.67 -4.65
CA TYR A 239 11.26 13.23 -4.46
C TYR A 239 10.54 12.74 -3.20
N GLN A 240 10.67 13.46 -2.08
CA GLN A 240 9.99 13.13 -0.84
C GLN A 240 8.47 13.15 -1.02
N LYS A 241 7.94 14.18 -1.70
CA LYS A 241 6.49 14.25 -1.92
C LYS A 241 5.99 13.18 -2.89
N LEU A 242 6.76 12.87 -3.94
CA LEU A 242 6.46 11.73 -4.82
C LEU A 242 6.43 10.43 -4.02
N ARG A 243 7.42 10.19 -3.16
CA ARG A 243 7.47 9.03 -2.25
C ARG A 243 6.21 8.92 -1.39
N ASP A 244 5.78 10.01 -0.77
CA ASP A 244 4.58 10.03 0.07
C ASP A 244 3.33 9.66 -0.74
N LEU A 245 3.21 10.21 -1.96
CA LEU A 245 2.13 9.87 -2.87
C LEU A 245 2.18 8.41 -3.35
N GLN A 246 3.37 7.81 -3.49
CA GLN A 246 3.49 6.37 -3.82
C GLN A 246 3.11 5.47 -2.64
N MET A 247 3.44 5.87 -1.41
CA MET A 247 3.10 5.11 -0.20
C MET A 247 1.61 5.14 0.11
N THR A 248 0.95 6.25 -0.22
CA THR A 248 -0.50 6.44 -0.02
C THR A 248 -1.34 5.99 -1.21
N ASN A 249 -0.71 5.57 -2.31
CA ASN A 249 -1.35 5.29 -3.59
C ASN A 249 -2.19 6.47 -4.13
N ALA A 250 -1.90 7.70 -3.69
CA ALA A 250 -2.64 8.91 -4.08
C ALA A 250 -2.50 9.25 -5.57
N LEU A 251 -1.43 8.78 -6.24
CA LEU A 251 -1.28 8.93 -7.70
C LEU A 251 -2.18 8.00 -8.51
N ILE A 252 -2.59 6.86 -7.92
CA ILE A 252 -3.59 5.95 -8.49
C ILE A 252 -4.99 6.44 -8.12
N HIS A 253 -5.18 6.84 -6.86
CA HIS A 253 -6.44 7.36 -6.33
C HIS A 253 -6.46 8.88 -6.34
N TRP A 254 -6.22 9.51 -7.49
CA TRP A 254 -6.01 10.97 -7.62
C TRP A 254 -7.12 11.85 -7.02
N THR A 255 -8.32 11.29 -6.83
CA THR A 255 -9.42 11.95 -6.11
C THR A 255 -9.11 12.24 -4.63
N THR A 256 -8.12 11.57 -4.03
CA THR A 256 -7.70 11.84 -2.65
C THR A 256 -6.79 13.06 -2.54
N ILE A 257 -6.27 13.57 -3.66
CA ILE A 257 -5.48 14.81 -3.68
C ILE A 257 -6.42 15.99 -3.44
N PRO A 258 -6.05 16.98 -2.61
CA PRO A 258 -6.89 18.14 -2.35
C PRO A 258 -7.19 18.92 -3.62
N GLU A 259 -8.24 19.73 -3.59
CA GLU A 259 -8.56 20.62 -4.71
C GLU A 259 -7.66 21.86 -4.69
N SER A 260 -7.22 22.25 -5.88
CA SER A 260 -6.44 23.44 -6.17
C SER A 260 -7.36 24.60 -6.47
N THR A 261 -7.18 25.67 -5.71
CA THR A 261 -7.78 26.98 -6.00
C THR A 261 -6.97 27.77 -7.03
N SER A 262 -5.65 27.57 -7.07
CA SER A 262 -4.70 28.29 -7.94
C SER A 262 -4.58 27.73 -9.36
N ARG A 263 -4.79 26.42 -9.54
CA ARG A 263 -4.66 25.70 -10.83
C ARG A 263 -3.36 26.02 -11.56
N ARG A 264 -2.24 26.08 -10.83
CA ARG A 264 -0.94 26.58 -11.35
C ARG A 264 -0.42 25.74 -12.51
N HIS A 265 -0.61 24.42 -12.42
CA HIS A 265 -0.58 23.52 -13.56
C HIS A 265 -1.99 23.03 -13.80
N VAL A 266 -2.39 22.92 -15.07
CA VAL A 266 -3.72 22.41 -15.45
C VAL A 266 -3.78 20.93 -15.09
N THR A 267 -4.26 20.67 -13.89
CA THR A 267 -4.54 19.34 -13.36
C THR A 267 -6.01 19.02 -13.51
N ARG A 268 -6.32 17.74 -13.72
CA ARG A 268 -7.71 17.31 -13.87
C ARG A 268 -8.48 17.43 -12.57
N ASN A 269 -9.77 17.79 -12.68
CA ASN A 269 -10.68 18.04 -11.55
C ASN A 269 -10.14 19.08 -10.58
N ASN A 270 -9.31 20.01 -11.09
CA ASN A 270 -8.66 21.06 -10.31
C ASN A 270 -7.99 20.50 -9.06
N ARG A 271 -7.22 19.43 -9.17
CA ARG A 271 -6.52 18.84 -8.02
C ARG A 271 -5.17 19.49 -7.82
N ALA A 272 -4.72 19.60 -6.58
CA ALA A 272 -3.44 20.24 -6.28
C ALA A 272 -2.31 19.59 -7.08
N CYS A 273 -1.53 20.42 -7.78
CA CYS A 273 -0.33 19.94 -8.46
C CYS A 273 0.77 19.63 -7.43
N LEU A 274 1.76 18.80 -7.78
CA LEU A 274 2.87 18.47 -6.89
C LEU A 274 3.56 19.71 -6.33
N CYS A 275 3.77 20.75 -7.15
CA CYS A 275 4.35 22.01 -6.69
C CYS A 275 3.51 22.73 -5.63
N GLU A 276 2.18 22.68 -5.73
CA GLU A 276 1.27 23.30 -4.75
C GLU A 276 1.29 22.51 -3.44
N LEU A 277 1.32 21.17 -3.53
CA LEU A 277 1.46 20.28 -2.37
C LEU A 277 2.82 20.43 -1.67
N VAL A 278 3.86 20.85 -2.38
CA VAL A 278 5.20 21.12 -1.83
C VAL A 278 5.28 22.56 -1.29
N GLU A 279 4.64 23.53 -1.95
CA GLU A 279 4.59 24.93 -1.53
C GLU A 279 4.07 25.09 -0.10
N GLU A 280 3.04 24.33 0.30
CA GLU A 280 2.55 24.30 1.69
C GLU A 280 3.67 23.99 2.70
N SER A 281 4.53 23.01 2.41
CA SER A 281 5.64 22.64 3.29
C SER A 281 6.73 23.71 3.40
N ILE A 282 6.94 24.49 2.34
CA ILE A 282 7.87 25.63 2.31
C ILE A 282 7.30 26.81 3.09
N ASN A 283 5.98 26.99 3.04
CA ASN A 283 5.27 28.04 3.78
C ASN A 283 5.29 27.79 5.29
N ILE A 284 5.18 26.53 5.72
CA ILE A 284 5.22 26.14 7.14
C ILE A 284 6.66 26.20 7.72
N SER A 285 7.69 26.03 6.88
CA SER A 285 9.10 26.01 7.30
C SER A 285 9.85 27.35 7.12
N GLY A 286 9.12 28.46 6.96
CA GLY A 286 9.67 29.82 7.03
C GLY A 286 9.67 30.36 8.46
N PRO A 287 10.49 31.38 8.79
CA PRO A 287 10.41 32.03 10.09
C PRO A 287 9.10 32.84 10.15
N GLY A 288 8.10 32.30 10.84
CA GLY A 288 6.81 32.92 11.14
C GLY A 288 6.26 32.31 12.44
N PRO A 289 5.58 33.10 13.27
CA PRO A 289 5.62 32.96 14.73
C PRO A 289 4.95 31.67 15.20
N ALA A 290 5.44 31.16 16.33
CA ALA A 290 4.89 30.02 17.04
C ALA A 290 3.35 30.08 17.09
N SER A 291 2.70 29.17 16.38
CA SER A 291 1.33 28.78 16.66
C SER A 291 1.31 27.27 16.89
N THR A 292 1.27 26.95 18.17
CA THR A 292 0.75 25.75 18.81
C THR A 292 -0.21 24.96 17.93
N CYS A 293 0.19 23.75 17.55
CA CYS A 293 -0.74 22.64 17.31
C CYS A 293 -0.41 21.55 18.33
N GLN A 294 -1.20 21.55 19.41
CA GLN A 294 -1.26 20.43 20.33
C GLN A 294 -1.69 19.19 19.55
N ILE A 295 -0.85 18.17 19.61
CA ILE A 295 -1.20 16.80 19.24
C ILE A 295 -2.27 16.36 20.24
N ILE A 296 -3.48 16.11 19.74
CA ILE A 296 -4.45 15.28 20.46
C ILE A 296 -4.05 13.84 20.13
N GLU A 297 -3.35 13.20 21.07
CA GLU A 297 -3.24 11.74 21.11
C GLU A 297 -4.61 11.17 21.51
N VAL A 298 -5.09 10.20 20.73
CA VAL A 298 -6.11 9.23 21.12
C VAL A 298 -5.51 7.84 20.94
#